data_AF-A0A1H8UEG0-F1
#
_entry.id   AF-A0A1H8UEG0-F1
#
_cell.length_a   1.000
_cell.length_b   1.000
_cell.length_c   1.000
_cell.angle_alpha   90.00
_cell.angle_beta   90.00
_cell.angle_gamma   90.00
#
_symmetry.space_group_name_H-M   'P 1'
#
loop_
_entity.id
_entity.type
_entity.pdbx_description
1 polymer ?
#
loop_
_entity_poly.entity_id
_entity_poly.type
_entity_poly.pdbx_seq_one_letter_code
_entity_poly.pdbx_strand_id
1 'polypeptide(L)'
;MLSWKDDYTDSSKPQVLLCTDESLDTVTILSCYHMRWNIETSYRYFRELLGFNQYQLLSFEGIRQYWAIQYMTQNFLESQRQDWMNDGKHLTLGDVVYPIRQEYFGQIMYKVNVK
;
A
#
# COMPACT_ATOMS: atom_id res chain seq x y z
N MET A 1 2.75 21.00 14.66
CA MET A 1 2.17 20.35 15.85
C MET A 1 3.20 19.42 16.48
N LEU A 2 3.34 19.47 17.81
CA LEU A 2 4.22 18.62 18.62
C LEU A 2 3.34 17.73 19.50
N SER A 3 3.57 16.42 19.48
CA SER A 3 2.86 15.47 20.36
C SER A 3 3.79 14.38 20.87
N TRP A 4 3.47 13.83 22.03
CA TRP A 4 4.14 12.65 22.59
C TRP A 4 3.18 11.47 22.58
N LYS A 5 3.72 10.26 22.36
CA LYS A 5 2.92 9.03 22.34
C LYS A 5 2.43 8.64 23.74
N ASP A 6 3.28 8.87 24.73
CA ASP A 6 3.06 8.63 26.16
C ASP A 6 3.38 9.93 26.92
N ASP A 7 3.27 9.92 28.25
CA ASP A 7 3.68 11.05 29.08
C ASP A 7 5.13 11.45 28.81
N TYR A 8 5.40 12.75 28.87
CA TYR A 8 6.74 13.28 28.63
C TYR A 8 7.75 12.69 29.63
N THR A 9 8.79 12.06 29.08
CA THR A 9 10.01 11.71 29.81
C THR A 9 11.22 12.28 29.06
N ASP A 10 12.36 12.51 29.75
CA ASP A 10 13.57 13.07 29.13
C ASP A 10 14.15 12.23 27.97
N SER A 11 13.76 10.95 27.86
CA SER A 11 14.13 10.06 26.74
C SER A 11 13.07 10.00 25.64
N SER A 12 11.92 10.65 25.81
CA SER A 12 10.80 10.59 24.86
C SER A 12 11.08 11.39 23.61
N LYS A 13 10.95 10.75 22.45
CA LYS A 13 11.06 11.43 21.16
C LYS A 13 9.72 12.07 20.78
N PRO A 14 9.65 13.39 20.57
CA PRO A 14 8.42 14.03 20.13
C PRO A 14 8.10 13.61 18.68
N GLN A 15 6.82 13.41 18.40
CA GLN A 15 6.30 13.34 17.05
C GLN A 15 5.98 14.75 16.57
N VAL A 16 6.49 15.11 15.40
CA VAL A 16 6.35 16.45 14.83
C VAL A 16 5.67 16.38 13.48
N LEU A 17 4.61 17.15 13.32
CA LEU A 17 3.97 17.41 12.03
C LEU A 17 4.18 18.89 11.67
N LEU A 18 4.62 19.16 10.44
CA LEU A 18 4.89 20.50 9.94
C LEU A 18 3.92 20.81 8.80
N CYS A 19 3.29 21.97 8.84
CA CYS A 19 2.41 22.44 7.77
C CYS A 19 2.90 23.82 7.33
N THR A 20 2.92 24.07 6.02
CA THR A 20 3.27 25.39 5.45
C THR A 20 2.07 26.31 5.32
N ASP A 21 0.87 25.76 5.41
CA ASP A 21 -0.38 26.54 5.36
C ASP A 21 -0.83 26.88 6.78
N GLU A 22 -0.75 28.17 7.11
CA GLU A 22 -1.11 28.73 8.41
C GLU A 22 -2.63 28.92 8.58
N SER A 23 -3.40 28.80 7.49
CA SER A 23 -4.86 28.98 7.52
C SER A 23 -5.63 27.72 7.95
N LEU A 24 -4.97 26.57 7.95
CA LEU A 24 -5.57 25.28 8.25
C LEU A 24 -5.61 25.01 9.76
N ASP A 25 -6.73 24.47 10.22
CA ASP A 25 -6.85 23.99 11.59
C ASP A 25 -6.14 22.64 11.79
N THR A 26 -5.86 22.32 13.05
CA THR A 26 -5.14 21.10 13.45
C THR A 26 -5.81 19.82 12.97
N VAL A 27 -7.15 19.74 12.97
CA VAL A 27 -7.88 18.54 12.53
C VAL A 27 -7.67 18.35 11.03
N THR A 28 -7.78 19.42 10.25
CA THR A 28 -7.52 19.37 8.80
C THR A 28 -6.08 18.94 8.49
N ILE A 29 -5.10 19.49 9.19
CA ILE A 29 -3.68 19.08 9.04
C ILE A 29 -3.51 17.58 9.32
N LEU A 30 -4.10 17.08 10.42
CA LEU A 30 -4.03 15.66 10.76
C LEU A 30 -4.70 14.78 9.69
N SER A 31 -5.86 15.18 9.16
CA SER A 31 -6.53 14.48 8.07
C SER A 31 -5.67 14.40 6.81
N CYS A 32 -4.99 15.49 6.43
CA CYS A 32 -4.05 15.48 5.31
C CYS A 32 -2.90 14.49 5.52
N TYR A 33 -2.30 14.49 6.72
CA TYR A 33 -1.23 13.56 7.06
C TYR A 33 -1.69 12.10 7.14
N HIS A 34 -2.93 11.86 7.55
CA HIS A 34 -3.53 10.53 7.52
C HIS A 34 -3.63 10.00 6.08
N MET A 35 -4.00 10.85 5.12
CA MET A 35 -4.04 10.47 3.71
C MET A 35 -2.65 10.11 3.15
N ARG A 36 -1.58 10.80 3.61
CA ARG A 36 -0.19 10.46 3.25
C ARG A 36 0.20 9.04 3.64
N TRP A 37 -0.29 8.55 4.78
CA TRP A 37 0.02 7.20 5.27
C TRP A 37 -0.47 6.11 4.33
N ASN A 38 -1.62 6.31 3.68
CA ASN A 38 -2.15 5.38 2.69
C ASN A 38 -1.23 5.25 1.46
N ILE A 39 -0.59 6.36 1.05
CA ILE A 39 0.39 6.37 -0.05
C ILE A 39 1.63 5.55 0.34
N GLU A 40 2.16 5.78 1.54
CA GLU A 40 3.35 5.07 2.05
C GLU A 40 3.09 3.57 2.20
N THR A 41 1.91 3.22 2.71
CA THR A 41 1.45 1.83 2.84
C THR A 41 1.28 1.16 1.47
N SER A 42 0.66 1.84 0.51
CA SER A 42 0.50 1.34 -0.86
C SER A 42 1.86 1.13 -1.56
N TYR A 43 2.79 2.07 -1.38
CA TYR A 43 4.14 1.95 -1.93
C TYR A 43 4.91 0.77 -1.32
N ARG A 44 4.71 0.49 -0.03
CA ARG A 44 5.25 -0.73 0.60
C ARG A 44 4.70 -1.98 -0.08
N TYR A 45 3.39 -2.05 -0.34
CA TYR A 45 2.80 -3.18 -1.07
C TYR A 45 3.35 -3.31 -2.49
N PHE A 46 3.54 -2.22 -3.22
CA PHE A 46 4.16 -2.27 -4.54
C PHE A 46 5.56 -2.86 -4.50
N ARG A 47 6.37 -2.46 -3.53
CA ARG A 47 7.74 -2.97 -3.36
C ARG A 47 7.80 -4.42 -2.91
N GLU A 48 7.02 -4.77 -1.90
CA GLU A 48 7.14 -6.07 -1.22
C GLU A 48 6.28 -7.15 -1.87
N LEU A 49 5.08 -6.79 -2.33
CA LEU A 49 4.12 -7.74 -2.89
C LEU A 49 4.07 -7.70 -4.41
N LEU A 50 4.19 -6.55 -5.08
CA LEU A 50 4.00 -6.47 -6.54
C LEU A 50 5.30 -6.35 -7.36
N GLY A 51 6.45 -6.52 -6.69
CA GLY A 51 7.75 -6.65 -7.33
C GLY A 51 8.33 -5.37 -7.90
N PHE A 52 7.95 -4.21 -7.35
CA PHE A 52 8.44 -2.92 -7.81
C PHE A 52 9.94 -2.74 -7.71
N ASN A 53 10.57 -3.36 -6.72
CA ASN A 53 12.03 -3.35 -6.59
C ASN A 53 12.76 -4.14 -7.69
N GLN A 54 12.07 -4.99 -8.47
CA GLN A 54 12.68 -5.73 -9.58
C GLN A 54 12.45 -5.09 -10.96
N TYR A 55 11.73 -3.97 -11.03
CA TYR A 55 11.51 -3.27 -12.30
C TYR A 55 12.77 -2.54 -12.76
N GLN A 56 13.31 -2.90 -13.93
CA GLN A 56 14.58 -2.36 -14.48
C GLN A 56 14.41 -1.56 -15.78
N LEU A 57 13.20 -1.49 -16.34
CA LEU A 57 12.96 -0.82 -17.62
C LEU A 57 12.83 0.70 -17.40
N LEU A 58 13.60 1.52 -18.11
CA LEU A 58 13.70 2.97 -17.87
C LEU A 58 13.14 3.84 -19.00
N SER A 59 12.42 3.27 -19.97
CA SER A 59 11.75 4.08 -20.98
C SER A 59 10.55 4.81 -20.37
N PHE A 60 10.30 6.05 -20.81
CA PHE A 60 9.17 6.83 -20.33
C PHE A 60 7.84 6.10 -20.54
N GLU A 61 7.66 5.50 -21.72
CA GLU A 61 6.48 4.70 -22.04
C GLU A 61 6.39 3.43 -21.19
N GLY A 62 7.52 2.77 -20.95
CA GLY A 62 7.60 1.61 -20.06
C GLY A 62 7.16 1.95 -18.64
N ILE A 63 7.63 3.06 -18.09
CA ILE A 63 7.27 3.53 -16.75
C ILE A 63 5.76 3.78 -16.68
N ARG A 64 5.17 4.42 -17.69
CA ARG A 64 3.72 4.67 -17.75
C ARG A 64 2.91 3.38 -17.75
N GLN A 65 3.24 2.46 -18.65
CA GLN A 65 2.54 1.18 -18.76
C GLN A 65 2.69 0.35 -17.48
N TYR A 66 3.89 0.35 -16.92
CA TYR A 66 4.17 -0.33 -15.67
C TYR A 66 3.31 0.19 -14.52
N TRP A 67 3.22 1.52 -14.33
CA TRP A 67 2.34 2.11 -13.33
C TRP A 67 0.87 1.79 -13.57
N ALA A 68 0.41 1.81 -14.83
CA ALA A 68 -0.97 1.43 -15.15
C ALA A 68 -1.28 -0.01 -14.70
N ILE A 69 -0.37 -0.95 -14.95
CA ILE A 69 -0.51 -2.35 -14.49
C ILE A 69 -0.50 -2.42 -12.96
N GLN A 70 0.44 -1.74 -12.30
CA GLN A 70 0.52 -1.73 -10.82
C GLN A 70 -0.77 -1.23 -10.19
N TYR A 71 -1.33 -0.11 -10.68
CA TYR A 71 -2.60 0.40 -10.19
C TYR A 71 -3.78 -0.52 -10.51
N MET A 72 -3.82 -1.14 -11.69
CA MET A 72 -4.86 -2.13 -12.01
C MET A 72 -4.80 -3.33 -11.06
N THR A 73 -3.61 -3.88 -10.81
CA THR A 73 -3.42 -4.99 -9.87
C THR A 73 -3.82 -4.59 -8.45
N GLN A 74 -3.44 -3.40 -7.99
CA GLN A 74 -3.83 -2.89 -6.67
C GLN A 74 -5.35 -2.78 -6.51
N ASN A 75 -6.03 -2.20 -7.51
CA ASN A 75 -7.48 -2.06 -7.49
C ASN A 75 -8.18 -3.42 -7.47
N PHE A 76 -7.69 -4.38 -8.26
CA PHE A 76 -8.21 -5.75 -8.25
C PHE A 76 -8.06 -6.40 -6.87
N LEU A 77 -6.87 -6.32 -6.27
CA LEU A 77 -6.61 -6.90 -4.95
C LEU A 77 -7.45 -6.24 -3.86
N GLU A 78 -7.63 -4.92 -3.91
CA GLU A 78 -8.48 -4.20 -2.97
C GLU A 78 -9.95 -4.60 -3.14
N SER A 79 -10.44 -4.74 -4.38
CA SER A 79 -11.79 -5.25 -4.64
C SER A 79 -11.98 -6.65 -4.03
N GLN A 80 -11.04 -7.58 -4.26
CA GLN A 80 -11.09 -8.92 -3.67
C GLN A 80 -11.04 -8.88 -2.14
N ARG A 81 -10.24 -7.97 -1.56
CA ARG A 81 -10.17 -7.77 -0.11
C ARG A 81 -11.53 -7.38 0.46
N GLN A 82 -12.24 -6.46 -0.19
CA GLN A 82 -13.58 -6.05 0.21
C GLN A 82 -14.58 -7.20 0.09
N ASP A 83 -14.53 -7.96 -1.00
CA ASP A 83 -15.41 -9.12 -1.21
C ASP A 83 -15.19 -10.22 -0.15
N TRP A 84 -13.94 -10.41 0.31
CA TRP A 84 -13.58 -11.43 1.29
C TRP A 84 -13.72 -10.96 2.74
N MET A 85 -13.89 -9.66 2.95
CA MET A 85 -14.20 -9.08 4.26
C MET A 85 -15.66 -9.38 4.61
N ASN A 86 -15.91 -10.51 5.25
CA ASN A 86 -17.18 -10.78 5.93
C ASN A 86 -17.20 -10.13 7.33
N ASP A 87 -18.41 -9.83 7.84
CA ASP A 87 -18.66 -9.14 9.12
C ASP A 87 -17.69 -9.56 10.24
N GLY A 88 -16.66 -8.73 10.47
CA GLY A 88 -15.70 -8.87 11.57
C GLY A 88 -14.29 -9.37 11.19
N LYS A 89 -14.03 -9.81 9.95
CA LYS A 89 -12.69 -10.27 9.55
C LYS A 89 -11.90 -9.14 8.89
N HIS A 90 -10.92 -8.57 9.60
CA HIS A 90 -10.01 -7.59 9.01
C HIS A 90 -8.91 -8.31 8.21
N LEU A 91 -8.94 -8.15 6.88
CA LEU A 91 -7.93 -8.72 5.97
C LEU A 91 -6.94 -7.65 5.53
N THR A 92 -5.66 -7.99 5.52
CA THR A 92 -4.62 -7.19 4.88
C THR A 92 -4.51 -7.54 3.39
N LEU A 93 -3.86 -6.68 2.60
CA LEU A 93 -3.56 -7.00 1.19
C LEU A 93 -2.67 -8.25 1.04
N GLY A 94 -1.79 -8.53 2.00
CA GLY A 94 -0.98 -9.75 2.00
C GLY A 94 -1.82 -11.02 2.10
N ASP A 95 -2.87 -10.99 2.93
CA ASP A 95 -3.80 -12.11 3.12
C ASP A 95 -4.59 -12.43 1.84
N VAL A 96 -4.77 -11.43 0.96
CA VAL A 96 -5.45 -11.57 -0.34
C VAL A 96 -4.48 -12.00 -1.43
N VAL A 97 -3.29 -11.40 -1.48
CA VAL A 97 -2.27 -11.68 -2.50
C VAL A 97 -1.81 -13.14 -2.47
N TYR A 98 -1.59 -13.70 -1.27
CA TYR A 98 -1.05 -15.04 -1.13
C TYR A 98 -1.92 -16.15 -1.77
N PRO A 99 -3.22 -16.30 -1.43
CA PRO A 99 -4.08 -17.32 -2.03
C PRO A 99 -4.27 -17.12 -3.55
N ILE A 100 -4.45 -15.86 -3.99
CA ILE A 100 -4.55 -15.52 -5.42
C ILE A 100 -3.30 -16.01 -6.16
N ARG A 101 -2.10 -15.70 -5.65
CA ARG A 101 -0.86 -16.19 -6.26
C ARG A 101 -0.81 -17.70 -6.36
N GLN A 102 -1.14 -18.42 -5.29
CA GLN A 102 -1.12 -19.89 -5.30
C GLN A 102 -2.03 -20.47 -6.38
N GLU A 103 -3.22 -19.92 -6.54
CA GLU A 103 -4.17 -20.33 -7.58
C GLU A 103 -3.62 -20.11 -8.99
N TYR A 104 -3.16 -18.89 -9.29
CA TYR A 104 -2.64 -18.55 -10.62
C TYR A 104 -1.31 -19.23 -10.94
N PHE A 105 -0.41 -19.42 -9.96
CA PHE A 105 0.80 -20.22 -10.15
C PHE A 105 0.46 -21.68 -10.52
N GLY A 106 -0.53 -22.27 -9.87
CA GLY A 106 -1.02 -23.61 -10.21
C GLY A 106 -1.51 -23.71 -11.65
N GLN A 107 -2.26 -22.71 -12.12
CA GLN A 107 -2.76 -22.67 -13.51
C GLN A 107 -1.64 -22.50 -14.54
N ILE A 108 -0.63 -21.68 -14.25
CA ILE A 108 0.53 -21.49 -15.12
C ILE A 108 1.32 -22.81 -15.22
N MET A 109 1.61 -23.46 -14.09
CA MET A 109 2.34 -24.72 -14.06
C MET A 109 1.57 -25.84 -14.77
N TYR A 110 0.25 -25.89 -14.64
CA TYR A 110 -0.58 -26.83 -15.39
C TYR A 110 -0.48 -26.59 -16.91
N LYS A 111 -0.63 -25.34 -17.36
CA LYS A 111 -0.55 -25.00 -18.79
C LYS A 111 0.83 -25.23 -19.39
N VAL A 112 1.90 -25.13 -18.60
CA VAL A 112 3.27 -25.44 -19.03
C VAL A 112 3.50 -26.95 -19.17
N ASN A 113 2.89 -27.78 -18.32
CA ASN A 113 3.03 -29.24 -18.37
C ASN A 113 2.08 -29.93 -19.38
N VAL A 114 1.11 -29.20 -19.92
CA VAL A 114 0.15 -29.70 -20.94
C VAL A 114 0.56 -29.27 -22.36
N LYS A 115 1.74 -28.66 -22.51
CA LYS A 115 2.44 -28.47 -23.78
C LYS A 115 3.65 -29.39 -23.85
#